data_AF-A0A401NL54-F1
#
_entry.id   AF-A0A401NL54-F1
#
_cell.length_a   1.000
_cell.length_b   1.000
_cell.length_c   1.000
_cell.angle_alpha   90.00
_cell.angle_beta   90.00
_cell.angle_gamma   90.00
#
_symmetry.space_group_name_H-M   'P 1'
#
loop_
_entity.id
_entity.type
_entity.pdbx_description
1 polymer ?
#
loop_
_entity_poly.entity_id
_entity_poly.type
_entity_poly.pdbx_seq_one_letter_code
_entity_poly.pdbx_strand_id
1 'polypeptide(L)'
;MRMRVNGWVIGLVRYYLSQGVDLSGIEVIENDLLFIARARLEVENQAKRLLEQGMETQNPTQVGTALQVFYNLGTLKGTINNVVDGYQVSLEDNISSALDIKMLTQPIPATTRGPGRATMPTPGNTPAFRAALWTNMEKLMDQICAACGQVQHLQKVLTKKRDPVTHVCFIDEITKDGHADILCAFWNSVTEILSVKFQQTTNSSTFLKQAFEGEYPKLLRLYNDLWKRLQQYSQSIQSNITTSGNSDAPPELPPGEEDPQDLFMLKKQDYDPEKALKNSVQLYESAYLSKSLSRLFDPVNLVFPPGGRNPPSNDELDSIIKTIASEFNVASVDPNLSLAVARNVAKTIQLFGVKSEQLLSTQGDASQVIGPLTEGQRRNVAVVNSLYTLYQSVLKVLSTLSSLPLAAEQTIRTALEVIYRPFQLCYFVFCIHGSEQKEHSTTFSVYASLGLFV
;
A
#
# COMPACT_ATOMS: atom_id res chain seq x y z
N MET A 1 -37.45 24.57 -7.97
CA MET A 1 -38.01 25.91 -7.63
C MET A 1 -38.89 25.89 -6.38
N ARG A 2 -39.88 24.99 -6.28
CA ARG A 2 -40.75 24.85 -5.09
C ARG A 2 -40.01 24.65 -3.75
N MET A 3 -39.01 23.76 -3.70
CA MET A 3 -38.18 23.55 -2.49
C MET A 3 -37.34 24.77 -2.11
N ARG A 4 -36.80 25.51 -3.10
CA ARG A 4 -36.07 26.77 -2.85
C ARG A 4 -37.00 27.79 -2.21
N VAL A 5 -38.19 28.00 -2.79
CA VAL A 5 -39.17 28.98 -2.29
C VAL A 5 -39.64 28.61 -0.88
N ASN A 6 -39.92 27.33 -0.61
CA ASN A 6 -40.36 26.88 0.71
C ASN A 6 -39.25 27.02 1.78
N GLY A 7 -38.00 26.71 1.45
CA GLY A 7 -36.87 26.91 2.38
C GLY A 7 -36.58 28.39 2.66
N TRP A 8 -36.77 29.26 1.67
CA TRP A 8 -36.72 30.72 1.85
C TRP A 8 -37.84 31.22 2.76
N VAL A 9 -39.09 30.79 2.54
CA VAL A 9 -40.21 31.17 3.41
C VAL A 9 -39.98 30.68 4.85
N ILE A 10 -39.54 29.44 5.06
CA ILE A 10 -39.28 28.91 6.40
C ILE A 10 -38.09 29.60 7.09
N GLY A 11 -37.02 29.90 6.34
CA GLY A 11 -35.87 30.67 6.85
C GLY A 11 -36.23 32.12 7.18
N LEU A 12 -37.06 32.76 6.35
CA LEU A 12 -37.58 34.12 6.57
C LEU A 12 -38.53 34.16 7.78
N VAL A 13 -39.37 33.14 7.95
CA VAL A 13 -40.26 32.94 9.09
C VAL A 13 -39.44 32.77 10.39
N ARG A 14 -38.30 32.05 10.35
CA ARG A 14 -37.36 32.03 11.49
C ARG A 14 -36.74 33.41 11.73
N TYR A 15 -36.30 34.12 10.71
CA TYR A 15 -35.72 35.45 10.87
C TYR A 15 -36.73 36.44 11.47
N TYR A 16 -38.00 36.38 11.07
CA TYR A 16 -39.05 37.27 11.56
C TYR A 16 -39.68 36.84 12.90
N LEU A 17 -39.79 35.54 13.21
CA LEU A 17 -40.43 35.07 14.46
C LEU A 17 -39.43 34.77 15.59
N SER A 18 -38.16 34.47 15.30
CA SER A 18 -37.20 34.04 16.33
C SER A 18 -36.20 35.13 16.78
N GLN A 19 -36.18 36.30 16.13
CA GLN A 19 -35.47 37.46 16.68
C GLN A 19 -36.36 38.20 17.70
N GLY A 20 -36.42 37.65 18.92
CA GLY A 20 -36.61 38.46 20.13
C GLY A 20 -37.96 38.43 20.85
N VAL A 21 -38.96 37.65 20.40
CA VAL A 21 -40.25 37.55 21.12
C VAL A 21 -40.64 36.09 21.29
N ASP A 22 -40.72 35.63 22.54
CA ASP A 22 -41.31 34.34 22.87
C ASP A 22 -42.83 34.43 22.68
N LEU A 23 -43.32 33.83 21.60
CA LEU A 23 -44.75 33.78 21.26
C LEU A 23 -45.41 32.49 21.80
N SER A 24 -44.70 31.73 22.63
CA SER A 24 -45.23 30.52 23.28
C SER A 24 -46.38 30.89 24.23
N GLY A 25 -47.51 30.17 24.13
CA GLY A 25 -48.69 30.40 24.96
C GLY A 25 -49.77 31.32 24.35
N ILE A 26 -49.58 31.80 23.13
CA ILE A 26 -50.64 32.48 22.37
C ILE A 26 -51.41 31.42 21.55
N GLU A 27 -52.59 31.02 22.03
CA GLU A 27 -53.43 29.96 21.40
C GLU A 27 -53.66 30.16 19.90
N VAL A 28 -53.73 31.42 19.45
CA VAL A 28 -53.95 31.78 18.04
C VAL A 28 -52.77 31.40 17.13
N ILE A 29 -51.53 31.47 17.65
CA ILE A 29 -50.30 31.26 16.88
C ILE A 29 -49.74 29.84 17.10
N GLU A 30 -50.18 29.14 18.15
CA GLU A 30 -49.70 27.81 18.51
C GLU A 30 -49.92 26.76 17.40
N ASN A 31 -51.08 26.80 16.74
CA ASN A 31 -51.37 25.93 15.59
C ASN A 31 -50.44 26.23 14.40
N ASP A 32 -50.12 27.50 14.15
CA ASP A 32 -49.20 27.91 13.07
C ASP A 32 -47.75 27.54 13.41
N LEU A 33 -47.34 27.65 14.67
CA LEU A 33 -46.02 27.19 15.14
C LEU A 33 -45.85 25.68 14.96
N LEU A 34 -46.88 24.89 15.29
CA LEU A 34 -46.88 23.44 15.05
C LEU A 34 -46.82 23.12 13.55
N PHE A 35 -47.55 23.87 12.72
CA PHE A 35 -47.49 23.72 11.27
C PHE A 35 -46.10 24.04 10.72
N ILE A 36 -45.48 25.15 11.13
CA ILE A 36 -44.12 25.55 10.73
C ILE A 36 -43.10 24.50 11.17
N ALA A 37 -43.22 23.97 12.39
CA ALA A 37 -42.33 22.91 12.88
C ALA A 37 -42.43 21.63 12.05
N ARG A 38 -43.65 21.19 11.69
CA ARG A 38 -43.89 20.04 10.81
C ARG A 38 -43.35 20.27 9.40
N ALA A 39 -43.63 21.44 8.82
CA ALA A 39 -43.14 21.82 7.50
C ALA A 39 -41.59 21.87 7.45
N ARG A 40 -40.95 22.37 8.51
CA ARG A 40 -39.49 22.36 8.64
C ARG A 40 -38.94 20.94 8.65
N LEU A 41 -39.52 20.04 9.46
CA LEU A 41 -39.09 18.64 9.53
C LEU A 41 -39.25 17.94 8.17
N GLU A 42 -40.35 18.20 7.46
CA GLU A 42 -40.58 17.64 6.14
C GLU A 42 -39.55 18.13 5.11
N VAL A 43 -39.28 19.45 5.08
CA VAL A 43 -38.28 20.04 4.18
C VAL A 43 -36.88 19.51 4.50
N GLU A 44 -36.54 19.35 5.79
CA GLU A 44 -35.26 18.77 6.21
C GLU A 44 -35.13 17.31 5.75
N ASN A 45 -36.17 16.50 5.91
CA ASN A 45 -36.17 15.10 5.47
C ASN A 45 -36.08 14.96 3.94
N GLN A 46 -36.77 15.82 3.19
CA GLN A 46 -36.66 15.85 1.74
C GLN A 46 -35.26 16.28 1.28
N ALA A 47 -34.66 17.28 1.95
CA ALA A 47 -33.30 17.72 1.66
C ALA A 47 -32.26 16.64 1.98
N LYS A 48 -32.45 15.86 3.06
CA LYS A 48 -31.58 14.72 3.40
C LYS A 48 -31.60 13.65 2.32
N ARG A 49 -32.78 13.22 1.88
CA ARG A 49 -32.92 12.24 0.79
C ARG A 49 -32.33 12.76 -0.53
N LEU A 50 -32.54 14.04 -0.84
CA LEU A 50 -31.96 14.65 -2.02
C LEU A 50 -30.43 14.72 -1.95
N LEU A 51 -29.87 14.96 -0.77
CA LEU A 51 -28.43 14.95 -0.55
C LEU A 51 -27.87 13.52 -0.70
N GLU A 52 -28.47 12.53 -0.04
CA GLU A 52 -28.06 11.12 -0.14
C GLU A 52 -28.07 10.63 -1.59
N GLN A 53 -29.18 10.85 -2.31
CA GLN A 53 -29.29 10.49 -3.72
C GLN A 53 -28.28 11.27 -4.58
N GLY A 54 -28.10 12.56 -4.32
CA GLY A 54 -27.14 13.40 -5.03
C GLY A 54 -25.70 12.95 -4.82
N MET A 55 -25.36 12.48 -3.62
CA MET A 55 -24.04 11.94 -3.27
C MET A 55 -23.80 10.57 -3.90
N GLU A 56 -24.80 9.69 -3.90
CA GLU A 56 -24.72 8.36 -4.52
C GLU A 56 -24.60 8.46 -6.05
N THR A 57 -25.41 9.31 -6.68
CA THR A 57 -25.40 9.53 -8.14
C THR A 57 -24.35 10.54 -8.61
N GLN A 58 -23.59 11.12 -7.68
CA GLN A 58 -22.58 12.16 -7.92
C GLN A 58 -23.11 13.37 -8.71
N ASN A 59 -24.36 13.75 -8.44
CA ASN A 59 -25.05 14.82 -9.15
C ASN A 59 -24.81 16.18 -8.44
N PRO A 60 -23.95 17.07 -8.98
CA PRO A 60 -23.61 18.33 -8.31
C PRO A 60 -24.81 19.27 -8.15
N THR A 61 -25.82 19.15 -9.00
CA THR A 61 -27.04 19.97 -8.94
C THR A 61 -27.93 19.54 -7.77
N GLN A 62 -28.10 18.24 -7.55
CA GLN A 62 -28.88 17.71 -6.43
C GLN A 62 -28.20 18.02 -5.10
N VAL A 63 -26.90 17.73 -4.99
CA VAL A 63 -26.08 18.05 -3.80
C VAL A 63 -26.13 19.55 -3.51
N GLY A 64 -25.86 20.38 -4.53
CA GLY A 64 -25.89 21.83 -4.37
C GLY A 64 -27.26 22.41 -4.00
N THR A 65 -28.36 21.77 -4.42
CA THR A 65 -29.72 22.18 -4.04
C THR A 65 -30.03 21.81 -2.61
N ALA A 66 -29.67 20.60 -2.18
CA ALA A 66 -29.86 20.17 -0.80
C ALA A 66 -29.03 21.02 0.17
N LEU A 67 -27.76 21.29 -0.15
CA LEU A 67 -26.88 22.16 0.65
C LEU A 67 -27.45 23.57 0.82
N GLN A 68 -28.06 24.15 -0.23
CA GLN A 68 -28.72 25.46 -0.12
C GLN A 68 -29.89 25.42 0.87
N VAL A 69 -30.68 24.34 0.88
CA VAL A 69 -31.78 24.20 1.86
C VAL A 69 -31.22 24.15 3.28
N PHE A 70 -30.15 23.39 3.52
CA PHE A 70 -29.51 23.33 4.84
C PHE A 70 -28.87 24.66 5.27
N TYR A 71 -28.28 25.42 4.33
CA TYR A 71 -27.80 26.78 4.59
C TYR A 71 -28.93 27.69 5.06
N ASN A 72 -30.04 27.71 4.32
CA ASN A 72 -31.22 28.52 4.64
C ASN A 72 -31.86 28.13 6.00
N LEU A 73 -31.76 26.86 6.39
CA LEU A 73 -32.23 26.36 7.68
C LEU A 73 -31.23 26.60 8.82
N GLY A 74 -30.01 27.06 8.52
CA GLY A 74 -28.93 27.27 9.48
C GLY A 74 -28.39 25.97 10.08
N THR A 75 -28.49 24.85 9.36
CA THR A 75 -28.03 23.52 9.80
C THR A 75 -26.92 22.95 8.91
N LEU A 76 -26.37 23.73 7.97
CA LEU A 76 -25.37 23.28 6.99
C LEU A 76 -24.18 22.54 7.61
N LYS A 77 -23.50 23.17 8.58
CA LYS A 77 -22.32 22.59 9.25
C LYS A 77 -22.65 21.26 9.94
N GLY A 78 -23.76 21.20 10.67
CA GLY A 78 -24.20 19.99 11.36
C GLY A 78 -24.52 18.86 10.39
N THR A 79 -25.20 19.15 9.28
CA THR A 79 -25.52 18.14 8.26
C THR A 79 -24.26 17.59 7.59
N ILE A 80 -23.28 18.44 7.26
CA ILE A 80 -22.05 18.00 6.61
C ILE A 80 -21.22 17.11 7.54
N ASN A 81 -21.06 17.51 8.81
CA ASN A 81 -20.39 16.69 9.80
C ASN A 81 -21.09 15.34 9.95
N ASN A 82 -22.43 15.31 10.08
CA ASN A 82 -23.18 14.06 10.16
C ASN A 82 -23.00 13.15 8.93
N VAL A 83 -22.89 13.71 7.73
CA VAL A 83 -22.64 12.95 6.50
C VAL A 83 -21.22 12.36 6.50
N VAL A 84 -20.21 13.17 6.85
CA VAL A 84 -18.81 12.72 6.94
C VAL A 84 -18.64 11.66 8.04
N ASP A 85 -19.23 11.88 9.21
CA ASP A 85 -19.23 10.95 10.34
C ASP A 85 -19.97 9.65 9.97
N GLY A 86 -21.07 9.73 9.23
CA GLY A 86 -21.79 8.57 8.70
C GLY A 86 -20.91 7.70 7.79
N TYR A 87 -20.07 8.31 6.94
CA TYR A 87 -19.09 7.58 6.14
C TYR A 87 -17.99 6.95 7.00
N GLN A 88 -17.53 7.61 8.06
CA GLN A 88 -16.54 7.06 8.99
C GLN A 88 -17.08 5.82 9.72
N VAL A 89 -18.30 5.90 10.27
CA VAL A 89 -18.96 4.77 10.95
C VAL A 89 -19.19 3.60 9.99
N SER A 90 -19.73 3.87 8.80
CA SER A 90 -19.92 2.84 7.77
C SER A 90 -18.61 2.16 7.39
N LEU A 91 -17.51 2.91 7.29
CA LEU A 91 -16.21 2.32 7.01
C LEU A 91 -15.69 1.47 8.17
N GLU A 92 -15.90 1.90 9.42
CA GLU A 92 -15.54 1.12 10.60
C GLU A 92 -16.24 -0.25 10.64
N ASP A 93 -17.54 -0.28 10.30
CA ASP A 93 -18.34 -1.49 10.19
C ASP A 93 -17.85 -2.39 9.04
N ASN A 94 -17.54 -1.79 7.88
CA ASN A 94 -17.01 -2.51 6.73
C ASN A 94 -15.64 -3.15 7.03
N ILE A 95 -14.73 -2.43 7.71
CA ILE A 95 -13.43 -2.96 8.16
C ILE A 95 -13.64 -4.13 9.12
N SER A 96 -14.52 -3.94 10.11
CA SER A 96 -14.82 -4.97 11.11
C SER A 96 -15.41 -6.23 10.46
N SER A 97 -16.32 -6.07 9.49
CA SER A 97 -16.91 -7.17 8.74
C SER A 97 -15.91 -7.85 7.80
N ALA A 98 -15.00 -7.11 7.16
CA ALA A 98 -14.00 -7.68 6.27
C ALA A 98 -13.00 -8.59 6.99
N LEU A 99 -12.72 -8.28 8.27
CA LEU A 99 -11.78 -9.00 9.12
C LEU A 99 -12.45 -10.02 10.05
N ASP A 100 -13.78 -10.22 9.98
CA ASP A 100 -14.48 -11.16 10.85
C ASP A 100 -14.14 -12.62 10.49
N ILE A 101 -13.36 -13.27 11.35
CA ILE A 101 -12.91 -14.66 11.21
C ILE A 101 -14.10 -15.62 11.10
N LYS A 102 -15.22 -15.34 11.78
CA LYS A 102 -16.40 -16.22 11.75
C LYS A 102 -17.03 -16.24 10.37
N MET A 103 -17.04 -15.11 9.69
CA MET A 103 -17.51 -15.00 8.30
C MET A 103 -16.50 -15.62 7.33
N LEU A 104 -15.20 -15.45 7.59
CA LEU A 104 -14.12 -15.98 6.75
C LEU A 104 -13.94 -17.51 6.83
N THR A 105 -14.46 -18.15 7.88
CA THR A 105 -14.34 -19.60 8.12
C THR A 105 -15.63 -20.36 7.87
N GLN A 106 -16.70 -19.71 7.37
CA GLN A 106 -17.93 -20.41 7.04
C GLN A 106 -17.66 -21.49 5.98
N PRO A 107 -18.08 -22.75 6.23
CA PRO A 107 -17.92 -23.80 5.25
C PRO A 107 -18.77 -23.44 4.03
N ILE A 108 -18.09 -23.25 2.89
CA ILE A 108 -18.76 -23.29 1.59
C ILE A 108 -19.48 -24.65 1.55
N PRO A 109 -20.81 -24.70 1.32
CA PRO A 109 -21.50 -25.97 1.22
C PRO A 109 -20.94 -26.72 0.01
N ALA A 110 -19.98 -27.61 0.26
CA ALA A 110 -19.44 -28.50 -0.75
C ALA A 110 -20.54 -29.50 -1.09
N THR A 111 -21.12 -29.34 -2.27
CA THR A 111 -21.87 -30.40 -2.93
C THR A 111 -20.93 -31.58 -3.15
N THR A 112 -21.16 -32.64 -2.38
CA THR A 112 -20.68 -34.01 -2.63
C THR A 112 -19.18 -34.27 -2.37
N ARG A 113 -18.85 -35.15 -1.42
CA ARG A 113 -17.91 -36.29 -1.58
C ARG A 113 -17.57 -37.02 -0.28
N GLY A 114 -17.96 -38.30 -0.23
CA GLY A 114 -17.08 -39.45 0.05
C GLY A 114 -16.59 -39.70 1.49
N PRO A 115 -16.82 -40.91 2.06
CA PRO A 115 -16.28 -41.27 3.38
C PRO A 115 -14.79 -41.62 3.28
N GLY A 116 -13.98 -40.93 4.08
CA GLY A 116 -12.59 -41.29 4.38
C GLY A 116 -11.55 -40.31 3.81
N ARG A 117 -11.17 -39.28 4.58
CA ARG A 117 -9.76 -38.83 4.74
C ARG A 117 -9.60 -37.67 5.74
N ALA A 118 -8.57 -37.86 6.57
CA ALA A 118 -7.70 -36.90 7.24
C ALA A 118 -8.28 -35.98 8.34
N THR A 119 -7.53 -35.93 9.45
CA THR A 119 -7.57 -34.91 10.48
C THR A 119 -7.69 -33.51 9.87
N MET A 120 -8.79 -32.82 10.17
CA MET A 120 -9.04 -31.45 9.73
C MET A 120 -7.87 -30.55 10.17
N PRO A 121 -7.15 -29.87 9.26
CA PRO A 121 -6.19 -28.85 9.68
C PRO A 121 -6.94 -27.76 10.44
N THR A 122 -6.30 -27.19 11.46
CA THR A 122 -6.85 -26.15 12.34
C THR A 122 -7.60 -25.10 11.50
N PRO A 123 -8.89 -24.80 11.78
CA PRO A 123 -9.79 -24.09 10.86
C PRO A 123 -9.34 -22.71 10.35
N GLY A 124 -8.30 -22.10 10.91
CA GLY A 124 -7.95 -20.72 10.67
C GLY A 124 -6.84 -20.43 9.65
N ASN A 125 -6.09 -21.42 9.14
CA ASN A 125 -5.04 -21.15 8.12
C ASN A 125 -5.22 -22.01 6.86
N THR A 126 -6.45 -22.14 6.40
CA THR A 126 -6.76 -22.88 5.16
C THR A 126 -6.58 -21.97 3.93
N PRO A 127 -6.25 -22.54 2.75
CA PRO A 127 -6.23 -21.77 1.50
C PRO A 127 -7.57 -21.07 1.21
N ALA A 128 -8.69 -21.69 1.59
CA ALA A 128 -10.03 -21.10 1.45
C ALA A 128 -10.19 -19.84 2.32
N PHE A 129 -9.75 -19.89 3.58
CA PHE A 129 -9.73 -18.73 4.46
C PHE A 129 -8.87 -17.60 3.88
N ARG A 130 -7.68 -17.90 3.36
CA ARG A 130 -6.80 -16.91 2.72
C ARG A 130 -7.46 -16.27 1.50
N ALA A 131 -8.09 -17.07 0.64
CA ALA A 131 -8.79 -16.55 -0.53
C ALA A 131 -9.92 -15.60 -0.12
N ALA A 132 -10.79 -16.03 0.81
CA ALA A 132 -11.89 -15.21 1.31
C ALA A 132 -11.42 -13.90 1.95
N LEU A 133 -10.35 -13.96 2.77
CA LEU A 133 -9.74 -12.78 3.39
C LEU A 133 -9.33 -11.77 2.34
N TRP A 134 -8.57 -12.19 1.32
CA TRP A 134 -8.08 -11.25 0.31
C TRP A 134 -9.17 -10.69 -0.59
N THR A 135 -10.20 -11.48 -0.92
CA THR A 135 -11.38 -10.97 -1.63
C THR A 135 -12.13 -9.92 -0.81
N ASN A 136 -12.28 -10.13 0.50
CA ASN A 136 -12.87 -9.11 1.38
C ASN A 136 -12.00 -7.86 1.48
N MET A 137 -10.67 -8.00 1.50
CA MET A 137 -9.74 -6.88 1.52
C MET A 137 -9.80 -6.06 0.23
N GLU A 138 -9.91 -6.70 -0.93
CA GLU A 138 -10.12 -6.03 -2.22
C GLU A 138 -11.42 -5.20 -2.21
N LYS A 139 -12.52 -5.83 -1.77
CA LYS A 139 -13.81 -5.14 -1.61
C LYS A 139 -13.74 -3.96 -0.64
N LEU A 140 -13.00 -4.11 0.47
CA LEU A 140 -12.79 -3.03 1.43
C LEU A 140 -12.05 -1.84 0.79
N MET A 141 -11.02 -2.09 -0.04
CA MET A 141 -10.34 -1.00 -0.77
C MET A 141 -11.30 -0.26 -1.70
N ASP A 142 -12.22 -0.97 -2.36
CA ASP A 142 -13.23 -0.35 -3.22
C ASP A 142 -14.20 0.53 -2.43
N GLN A 143 -14.63 0.07 -1.25
CA GLN A 143 -15.49 0.84 -0.35
C GLN A 143 -14.80 2.10 0.17
N ILE A 144 -13.52 2.01 0.54
CA ILE A 144 -12.71 3.18 0.95
C ILE A 144 -12.60 4.17 -0.21
N CYS A 145 -12.30 3.69 -1.42
CA CYS A 145 -12.18 4.53 -2.60
C CYS A 145 -13.49 5.27 -2.91
N ALA A 146 -14.62 4.57 -2.84
CA ALA A 146 -15.95 5.16 -3.06
C ALA A 146 -16.29 6.22 -2.02
N ALA A 147 -16.07 5.94 -0.73
CA ALA A 147 -16.32 6.89 0.35
C ALA A 147 -15.45 8.16 0.22
N CYS A 148 -14.15 8.00 -0.06
CA CYS A 148 -13.25 9.13 -0.33
C CYS A 148 -13.74 9.95 -1.53
N GLY A 149 -14.18 9.29 -2.60
CA GLY A 149 -14.70 9.95 -3.78
C GLY A 149 -15.98 10.75 -3.52
N GLN A 150 -16.88 10.22 -2.69
CA GLN A 150 -18.08 10.91 -2.25
C GLN A 150 -17.77 12.14 -1.40
N VAL A 151 -16.90 12.02 -0.40
CA VAL A 151 -16.47 13.16 0.45
C VAL A 151 -15.77 14.23 -0.40
N GLN A 152 -14.93 13.82 -1.36
CA GLN A 152 -14.27 14.75 -2.28
C GLN A 152 -15.29 15.49 -3.17
N HIS A 153 -16.31 14.78 -3.68
CA HIS A 153 -17.39 15.40 -4.45
C HIS A 153 -18.14 16.45 -3.62
N LEU A 154 -18.51 16.11 -2.37
CA LEU A 154 -19.16 17.03 -1.44
C LEU A 154 -18.33 18.30 -1.22
N GLN A 155 -17.05 18.15 -0.90
CA GLN A 155 -16.13 19.26 -0.70
C GLN A 155 -16.06 20.16 -1.94
N LYS A 156 -15.94 19.58 -3.15
CA LYS A 156 -15.93 20.37 -4.39
C LYS A 156 -17.20 21.18 -4.61
N VAL A 157 -18.38 20.59 -4.33
CA VAL A 157 -19.65 21.32 -4.44
C VAL A 157 -19.71 22.48 -3.43
N LEU A 158 -19.24 22.25 -2.19
CA LEU A 158 -19.16 23.26 -1.15
C LEU A 158 -18.23 24.43 -1.51
N THR A 159 -17.08 24.14 -2.12
CA THR A 159 -16.13 25.19 -2.58
C THR A 159 -16.68 26.02 -3.74
N LYS A 160 -17.53 25.44 -4.60
CA LYS A 160 -18.09 26.16 -5.76
C LYS A 160 -19.41 26.86 -5.46
N LYS A 161 -20.18 26.40 -4.49
CA LYS A 161 -21.48 27.00 -4.16
C LYS A 161 -21.31 28.26 -3.32
N ARG A 162 -21.95 29.32 -3.79
CA ARG A 162 -22.14 30.58 -3.07
C ARG A 162 -23.61 30.80 -2.84
N ASP A 163 -23.92 31.37 -1.68
CA ASP A 163 -25.28 31.81 -1.40
C ASP A 163 -25.71 32.89 -2.41
N PRO A 164 -26.89 32.79 -3.04
CA PRO A 164 -27.31 33.76 -4.07
C PRO A 164 -27.53 35.18 -3.57
N VAL A 165 -27.69 35.37 -2.25
CA VAL A 165 -28.05 36.67 -1.66
C VAL A 165 -26.90 37.27 -0.87
N THR A 166 -26.26 36.47 -0.01
CA THR A 166 -25.11 36.90 0.78
C THR A 166 -23.78 36.74 0.05
N HIS A 167 -23.74 36.03 -1.09
CA HIS A 167 -22.53 35.72 -1.86
C HIS A 167 -21.41 34.97 -1.10
N VAL A 168 -21.68 34.59 0.15
CA VAL A 168 -20.77 33.81 1.00
C VAL A 168 -20.60 32.41 0.41
N CYS A 169 -19.36 31.93 0.35
CA CYS A 169 -19.09 30.56 -0.06
C CYS A 169 -19.41 29.60 1.08
N PHE A 170 -20.05 28.48 0.76
CA PHE A 170 -20.44 27.51 1.79
C PHE A 170 -19.22 26.91 2.50
N ILE A 171 -18.10 26.73 1.79
CA ILE A 171 -16.86 26.25 2.43
C ILE A 171 -16.35 27.22 3.50
N ASP A 172 -16.43 28.53 3.26
CA ASP A 172 -15.98 29.55 4.20
C ASP A 172 -16.81 29.54 5.48
N GLU A 173 -18.10 29.22 5.39
CA GLU A 173 -18.95 29.09 6.58
C GLU A 173 -18.55 27.91 7.46
N ILE A 174 -18.06 26.83 6.86
CA ILE A 174 -17.65 25.61 7.56
C ILE A 174 -16.24 25.77 8.14
N THR A 175 -15.35 26.47 7.44
CA THR A 175 -13.94 26.68 7.84
C THR A 175 -13.72 27.89 8.74
N LYS A 176 -14.76 28.69 9.02
CA LYS A 176 -14.73 29.83 9.97
C LYS A 176 -14.09 29.49 11.33
N ASP A 177 -14.15 28.22 11.74
CA ASP A 177 -13.59 27.74 13.01
C ASP A 177 -12.17 27.15 12.89
N GLY A 178 -11.42 27.45 11.82
CA GLY A 178 -10.01 27.03 11.66
C GLY A 178 -9.80 25.53 11.41
N HIS A 179 -10.84 24.80 10.98
CA HIS A 179 -10.74 23.37 10.73
C HIS A 179 -9.91 23.07 9.48
N ALA A 180 -9.15 21.97 9.54
CA ALA A 180 -8.45 21.42 8.38
C ALA A 180 -9.45 21.06 7.27
N ASP A 181 -8.96 21.02 6.04
CA ASP A 181 -9.74 20.61 4.86
C ASP A 181 -10.56 19.34 5.13
N ILE A 182 -11.85 19.32 4.73
CA ILE A 182 -12.82 18.27 5.12
C ILE A 182 -12.29 16.89 4.72
N LEU A 183 -11.79 16.77 3.49
CA LEU A 183 -11.21 15.55 2.96
C LEU A 183 -9.95 15.15 3.74
N CYS A 184 -9.09 16.10 4.11
CA CYS A 184 -7.89 15.83 4.91
C CYS A 184 -8.24 15.30 6.31
N ALA A 185 -9.21 15.91 6.98
CA ALA A 185 -9.71 15.44 8.27
C ALA A 185 -10.32 14.03 8.15
N PHE A 186 -11.12 13.80 7.10
CA PHE A 186 -11.69 12.49 6.81
C PHE A 186 -10.61 11.43 6.55
N TRP A 187 -9.61 11.72 5.72
CA TRP A 187 -8.53 10.78 5.39
C TRP A 187 -7.66 10.43 6.62
N ASN A 188 -7.39 11.40 7.48
CA ASN A 188 -6.72 11.15 8.76
C ASN A 188 -7.54 10.19 9.63
N SER A 189 -8.85 10.41 9.76
CA SER A 189 -9.73 9.48 10.47
C SER A 189 -9.73 8.09 9.83
N VAL A 190 -9.84 7.98 8.50
CA VAL A 190 -9.81 6.70 7.78
C VAL A 190 -8.51 5.93 8.03
N THR A 191 -7.35 6.59 7.90
CA THR A 191 -6.04 5.97 8.10
C THR A 191 -5.81 5.55 9.56
N GLU A 192 -6.31 6.34 10.51
CA GLU A 192 -6.31 6.01 11.93
C GLU A 192 -7.21 4.79 12.24
N ILE A 193 -8.45 4.78 11.73
CA ILE A 193 -9.38 3.65 11.90
C ILE A 193 -8.77 2.37 11.33
N LEU A 194 -8.18 2.42 10.12
CA LEU A 194 -7.49 1.28 9.52
C LEU A 194 -6.37 0.77 10.43
N SER A 195 -5.51 1.66 10.92
CA SER A 195 -4.38 1.32 11.79
C SER A 195 -4.86 0.63 13.08
N VAL A 196 -5.80 1.26 13.79
CA VAL A 196 -6.33 0.78 15.07
C VAL A 196 -7.06 -0.56 14.90
N LYS A 197 -7.97 -0.68 13.93
CA LYS A 197 -8.76 -1.91 13.73
C LYS A 197 -7.92 -3.07 13.23
N PHE A 198 -6.96 -2.83 12.34
CA PHE A 198 -6.07 -3.89 11.88
C PHE A 198 -5.22 -4.42 13.04
N GLN A 199 -4.67 -3.52 13.86
CA GLN A 199 -3.88 -3.91 15.02
C GLN A 199 -4.71 -4.66 16.07
N GLN A 200 -5.90 -4.16 16.42
CA GLN A 200 -6.80 -4.81 17.38
C GLN A 200 -7.21 -6.23 16.91
N THR A 201 -7.54 -6.36 15.64
CA THR A 201 -8.06 -7.61 15.09
C THR A 201 -6.96 -8.66 14.90
N THR A 202 -5.75 -8.25 14.50
CA THR A 202 -4.60 -9.16 14.42
C THR A 202 -4.04 -9.55 15.78
N ASN A 203 -4.11 -8.68 16.79
CA ASN A 203 -3.76 -9.04 18.16
C ASN A 203 -4.73 -10.08 18.74
N SER A 204 -5.99 -10.03 18.33
CA SER A 204 -7.02 -11.00 18.74
C SER A 204 -6.96 -12.31 17.96
N SER A 205 -6.30 -12.33 16.78
CA SER A 205 -6.31 -13.45 15.84
C SER A 205 -4.92 -13.77 15.30
N THR A 206 -4.36 -14.88 15.77
CA THR A 206 -3.08 -15.40 15.28
C THR A 206 -3.13 -15.76 13.79
N PHE A 207 -4.29 -16.18 13.28
CA PHE A 207 -4.49 -16.52 11.87
C PHE A 207 -4.41 -15.30 10.96
N LEU A 208 -5.09 -14.21 11.31
CA LEU A 208 -5.03 -12.96 10.56
C LEU A 208 -3.64 -12.35 10.63
N LYS A 209 -3.01 -12.40 11.82
CA LYS A 209 -1.63 -11.96 11.99
C LYS A 209 -0.67 -12.73 11.09
N GLN A 210 -0.75 -14.07 11.07
CA GLN A 210 0.04 -14.90 10.15
C GLN A 210 -0.25 -14.60 8.68
N ALA A 211 -1.47 -14.19 8.34
CA ALA A 211 -1.81 -13.82 6.98
C ALA A 211 -1.16 -12.52 6.54
N PHE A 212 -1.31 -11.46 7.32
CA PHE A 212 -0.73 -10.16 7.00
C PHE A 212 0.80 -10.17 7.06
N GLU A 213 1.41 -10.83 8.04
CA GLU A 213 2.88 -10.94 8.09
C GLU A 213 3.45 -11.85 7.00
N GLY A 214 2.70 -12.85 6.53
CA GLY A 214 3.16 -13.80 5.51
C GLY A 214 3.02 -13.26 4.08
N GLU A 215 1.96 -12.52 3.83
CA GLU A 215 1.58 -12.00 2.50
C GLU A 215 1.53 -10.47 2.49
N TYR A 216 2.33 -9.82 3.33
CA TYR A 216 2.49 -8.36 3.40
C TYR A 216 2.62 -7.67 2.03
N PRO A 217 3.39 -8.19 1.06
CA PRO A 217 3.51 -7.57 -0.27
C PRO A 217 2.17 -7.50 -1.02
N LYS A 218 1.26 -8.46 -0.80
CA LYS A 218 -0.09 -8.45 -1.38
C LYS A 218 -0.93 -7.33 -0.76
N LEU A 219 -0.84 -7.13 0.54
CA LEU A 219 -1.49 -6.02 1.25
C LEU A 219 -0.96 -4.67 0.76
N LEU A 220 0.36 -4.54 0.61
CA LEU A 220 1.01 -3.33 0.12
C LEU A 220 0.60 -3.01 -1.32
N ARG A 221 0.44 -4.03 -2.17
CA ARG A 221 -0.10 -3.86 -3.53
C ARG A 221 -1.52 -3.28 -3.51
N LEU A 222 -2.41 -3.81 -2.67
CA LEU A 222 -3.77 -3.29 -2.53
C LEU A 222 -3.79 -1.80 -2.12
N TYR A 223 -2.88 -1.42 -1.22
CA TYR A 223 -2.73 -0.03 -0.77
C TYR A 223 -2.19 0.88 -1.87
N ASN A 224 -1.18 0.41 -2.61
CA ASN A 224 -0.62 1.15 -3.75
C ASN A 224 -1.67 1.32 -4.87
N ASP A 225 -2.49 0.31 -5.14
CA ASP A 225 -3.56 0.38 -6.13
C ASP A 225 -4.71 1.29 -5.68
N LEU A 226 -5.08 1.25 -4.39
CA LEU A 226 -6.03 2.21 -3.80
C LEU A 226 -5.52 3.65 -3.98
N TRP A 227 -4.27 3.92 -3.63
CA TRP A 227 -3.68 5.25 -3.73
C TRP A 227 -3.69 5.79 -5.17
N LYS A 228 -3.26 4.97 -6.14
CA LYS A 228 -3.32 5.32 -7.57
C LYS A 228 -4.75 5.65 -8.02
N ARG A 229 -5.74 4.87 -7.58
CA ARG A 229 -7.15 5.14 -7.91
C ARG A 229 -7.63 6.46 -7.31
N LEU A 230 -7.28 6.75 -6.07
CA LEU A 230 -7.63 8.03 -5.41
C LEU A 230 -7.03 9.22 -6.16
N GLN A 231 -5.78 9.12 -6.63
CA GLN A 231 -5.13 10.15 -7.44
C GLN A 231 -5.85 10.36 -8.79
N GLN A 232 -6.13 9.28 -9.51
CA GLN A 232 -6.85 9.32 -10.80
C GLN A 232 -8.26 9.91 -10.66
N TYR A 233 -8.94 9.54 -9.58
CA TYR A 233 -10.29 10.01 -9.30
C TYR A 233 -10.32 11.53 -9.08
N SER A 234 -9.32 12.07 -8.37
CA SER A 234 -9.20 13.51 -8.18
C SER A 234 -9.08 14.28 -9.49
N GLN A 235 -8.23 13.78 -10.41
CA GLN A 235 -8.02 14.36 -11.73
C GLN A 235 -9.30 14.32 -12.59
N SER A 236 -10.04 13.19 -12.56
CA SER A 236 -11.28 13.03 -13.34
C SER A 236 -12.38 14.02 -12.93
N ILE A 237 -12.61 14.21 -11.62
CA ILE A 237 -13.62 15.15 -11.15
C ILE A 237 -13.26 16.60 -11.51
N GLN A 238 -11.97 16.94 -11.62
CA GLN A 238 -11.57 18.30 -12.00
C GLN A 238 -11.99 18.65 -13.43
N SER A 239 -11.87 17.70 -14.36
CA SER A 239 -12.29 17.83 -15.76
C SER A 239 -13.81 17.90 -15.93
N ASN A 240 -14.58 17.07 -15.20
CA ASN A 240 -16.04 16.99 -15.40
C ASN A 240 -16.83 18.25 -14.97
N ILE A 241 -16.27 19.09 -14.09
CA ILE A 241 -16.97 20.28 -13.59
C ILE A 241 -16.56 21.55 -14.36
N THR A 242 -15.43 21.55 -15.08
CA THR A 242 -15.09 22.68 -15.97
C THR A 242 -15.94 22.68 -17.24
N THR A 243 -16.36 21.50 -17.72
CA THR A 243 -17.27 21.37 -18.88
C THR A 243 -18.73 21.72 -18.57
N SER A 244 -19.14 21.77 -17.29
CA SER A 244 -20.51 22.08 -16.88
C SER A 244 -20.73 23.55 -16.50
N GLY A 245 -19.76 24.43 -16.75
CA GLY A 245 -19.90 25.88 -16.56
C GLY A 245 -20.52 26.52 -17.80
N ASN A 246 -21.63 27.24 -17.63
CA ASN A 246 -22.29 28.02 -18.68
C ASN A 246 -21.28 28.78 -19.56
N SER A 247 -21.43 28.61 -20.87
CA SER A 247 -20.85 29.45 -21.90
C SER A 247 -21.45 30.85 -21.83
N ASP A 248 -20.89 31.72 -20.98
CA ASP A 248 -20.94 33.18 -21.12
C ASP A 248 -19.90 33.83 -20.18
N ALA A 249 -18.63 33.82 -20.61
CA ALA A 249 -17.56 34.65 -20.04
C ALA A 249 -16.59 35.07 -21.16
N PRO A 250 -16.11 36.33 -21.20
CA PRO A 250 -15.21 36.81 -22.25
C PRO A 250 -13.84 36.10 -22.18
N PRO A 251 -13.09 36.05 -23.30
CA PRO A 251 -11.82 35.32 -23.37
C PRO A 251 -10.70 36.11 -22.68
N GLU A 252 -10.17 35.59 -21.58
CA GLU A 252 -8.90 36.07 -21.01
C GLU A 252 -7.85 34.95 -20.93
N LEU A 253 -6.82 35.14 -21.77
CA LEU A 253 -5.42 34.72 -21.70
C LEU A 253 -5.05 33.22 -21.74
N PRO A 254 -3.89 32.89 -22.36
CA PRO A 254 -3.52 31.51 -22.69
C PRO A 254 -3.22 30.68 -21.44
N PRO A 255 -3.34 29.35 -21.51
CA PRO A 255 -3.05 28.46 -20.38
C PRO A 255 -1.58 28.59 -20.03
N GLY A 256 -1.28 29.35 -18.97
CA GLY A 256 -0.03 29.23 -18.25
C GLY A 256 0.06 27.81 -17.70
N GLU A 257 1.25 27.24 -17.76
CA GLU A 257 1.59 25.92 -17.25
C GLU A 257 1.23 25.80 -15.75
N GLU A 258 -0.01 25.45 -15.45
CA GLU A 258 -0.39 24.96 -14.13
C GLU A 258 0.14 23.52 -14.05
N ASP A 259 1.37 23.44 -13.53
CA ASP A 259 2.01 22.24 -13.00
C ASP A 259 0.92 21.36 -12.33
N PRO A 260 0.77 20.07 -12.72
CA PRO A 260 -0.28 19.20 -12.19
C PRO A 260 0.01 18.91 -10.70
N GLN A 261 -0.31 19.86 -9.83
CA GLN A 261 -0.20 19.74 -8.40
C GLN A 261 -1.07 18.56 -7.96
N ASP A 262 -0.46 17.58 -7.29
CA ASP A 262 -1.07 16.39 -6.69
C ASP A 262 -2.34 16.76 -5.88
N LEU A 263 -3.49 16.80 -6.54
CA LEU A 263 -4.70 17.46 -6.04
C LEU A 263 -5.60 16.52 -5.21
N PHE A 264 -5.06 15.50 -4.54
CA PHE A 264 -5.85 14.69 -3.61
C PHE A 264 -5.94 15.36 -2.23
N MET A 265 -4.88 16.06 -1.81
CA MET A 265 -4.83 16.90 -0.62
C MET A 265 -3.81 18.01 -0.89
N LEU A 266 -4.07 19.25 -0.50
CA LEU A 266 -2.98 20.23 -0.41
C LEU A 266 -1.89 19.61 0.48
N LYS A 267 -0.72 19.31 -0.07
CA LYS A 267 0.47 18.95 0.70
C LYS A 267 0.78 20.12 1.63
N LYS A 268 0.24 20.09 2.86
CA LYS A 268 0.79 20.88 3.96
C LYS A 268 2.26 20.46 4.10
N GLN A 269 3.16 21.40 4.36
CA GLN A 269 4.62 21.22 4.30
C GLN A 269 5.16 19.97 5.03
N ASP A 270 4.43 19.40 6.00
CA ASP A 270 4.85 18.24 6.81
C ASP A 270 3.96 16.99 6.70
N TYR A 271 2.90 16.98 5.87
CA TYR A 271 1.95 15.87 5.83
C TYR A 271 1.92 15.14 4.49
N ASP A 272 2.23 13.83 4.52
CA ASP A 272 2.15 12.93 3.38
C ASP A 272 1.00 11.91 3.56
N PRO A 273 -0.13 12.07 2.84
CA PRO A 273 -1.27 11.17 2.92
C PRO A 273 -0.97 9.74 2.45
N GLU A 274 -0.03 9.54 1.52
CA GLU A 274 0.39 8.21 1.08
C GLU A 274 1.14 7.50 2.21
N LYS A 275 2.04 8.24 2.85
CA LYS A 275 2.80 7.73 4.00
C LYS A 275 1.88 7.40 5.17
N ALA A 276 0.87 8.22 5.46
CA ALA A 276 -0.12 7.93 6.51
C ALA A 276 -0.85 6.60 6.26
N LEU A 277 -1.23 6.33 5.01
CA LEU A 277 -1.83 5.06 4.61
C LEU A 277 -0.85 3.89 4.75
N LYS A 278 0.39 4.01 4.27
CA LYS A 278 1.40 2.94 4.40
C LYS A 278 1.77 2.65 5.86
N ASN A 279 1.79 3.66 6.71
CA ASN A 279 2.09 3.52 8.14
C ASN A 279 1.06 2.63 8.87
N SER A 280 -0.20 2.56 8.42
CA SER A 280 -1.23 1.74 9.08
C SER A 280 -0.96 0.23 8.97
N VAL A 281 -0.12 -0.19 8.01
CA VAL A 281 0.24 -1.60 7.79
C VAL A 281 1.72 -1.90 8.03
N GLN A 282 2.53 -0.88 8.34
CA GLN A 282 3.98 -1.01 8.49
C GLN A 282 4.40 -2.00 9.59
N LEU A 283 3.57 -2.21 10.61
CA LEU A 283 3.85 -3.12 11.72
C LEU A 283 4.05 -4.59 11.30
N TYR A 284 3.54 -4.99 10.12
CA TYR A 284 3.71 -6.35 9.59
C TYR A 284 5.01 -6.53 8.78
N GLU A 285 5.66 -5.44 8.38
CA GLU A 285 6.83 -5.45 7.49
C GLU A 285 8.02 -6.18 8.14
N SER A 286 8.33 -5.87 9.40
CA SER A 286 9.48 -6.48 10.10
C SER A 286 9.36 -8.00 10.19
N ALA A 287 8.15 -8.50 10.49
CA ALA A 287 7.88 -9.94 10.55
C ALA A 287 7.98 -10.60 9.17
N TYR A 288 7.49 -9.93 8.12
CA TYR A 288 7.65 -10.38 6.74
C TYR A 288 9.14 -10.48 6.36
N LEU A 289 9.93 -9.42 6.64
CA LEU A 289 11.35 -9.36 6.31
C LEU A 289 12.16 -10.43 7.06
N SER A 290 11.80 -10.75 8.30
CA SER A 290 12.42 -11.85 9.05
C SER A 290 12.14 -13.22 8.40
N LYS A 291 10.92 -13.44 7.92
CA LYS A 291 10.55 -14.67 7.19
C LYS A 291 11.22 -14.74 5.82
N SER A 292 11.30 -13.62 5.10
CA SER A 292 12.04 -13.48 3.84
C SER A 292 13.52 -13.84 4.01
N LEU A 293 14.17 -13.31 5.04
CA LEU A 293 15.57 -13.66 5.34
C LEU A 293 15.74 -15.15 5.63
N SER A 294 14.81 -15.76 6.37
CA SER A 294 14.84 -17.20 6.66
C SER A 294 14.72 -18.02 5.38
N ARG A 295 13.74 -17.70 4.51
CA ARG A 295 13.57 -18.36 3.20
C ARG A 295 14.81 -18.23 2.31
N LEU A 296 15.52 -17.11 2.37
CA LEU A 296 16.77 -16.91 1.62
C LEU A 296 17.94 -17.69 2.22
N PHE A 297 17.99 -17.83 3.54
CA PHE A 297 19.06 -18.56 4.24
C PHE A 297 18.89 -20.08 4.14
N ASP A 298 17.67 -20.60 4.11
CA ASP A 298 17.40 -22.04 4.12
C ASP A 298 18.09 -22.79 2.96
N PRO A 299 18.00 -22.37 1.68
CA PRO A 299 18.74 -22.98 0.58
C PRO A 299 20.26 -22.94 0.79
N VAL A 300 20.80 -21.83 1.30
CA VAL A 300 22.25 -21.72 1.59
C VAL A 300 22.65 -22.68 2.72
N ASN A 301 21.80 -22.87 3.72
CA ASN A 301 22.08 -23.80 4.82
C ASN A 301 21.98 -25.27 4.41
N LEU A 302 21.10 -25.60 3.46
CA LEU A 302 20.98 -26.94 2.91
C LEU A 302 22.21 -27.34 2.10
N VAL A 303 22.75 -26.41 1.29
CA VAL A 303 23.91 -26.65 0.43
C VAL A 303 25.22 -26.73 1.23
N PHE A 304 25.27 -26.10 2.41
CA PHE A 304 26.42 -26.15 3.31
C PHE A 304 26.03 -26.78 4.66
N PRO A 305 25.86 -28.12 4.72
CA PRO A 305 25.54 -28.81 5.96
C PRO A 305 26.71 -28.73 6.96
N PRO A 306 26.44 -28.79 8.28
CA PRO A 306 27.49 -28.77 9.30
C PRO A 306 28.48 -29.92 9.11
N GLY A 307 29.76 -29.60 8.89
CA GLY A 307 30.81 -30.59 8.63
C GLY A 307 30.91 -31.09 7.18
N GLY A 308 30.06 -30.58 6.28
CA GLY A 308 30.18 -30.83 4.84
C GLY A 308 31.47 -30.22 4.27
N ARG A 309 32.15 -30.97 3.39
CA ARG A 309 33.38 -30.52 2.71
C ARG A 309 33.21 -30.36 1.20
N ASN A 310 32.00 -30.61 0.70
CA ASN A 310 31.71 -30.60 -0.73
C ASN A 310 31.27 -29.20 -1.17
N PRO A 311 31.79 -28.69 -2.29
CA PRO A 311 31.32 -27.45 -2.88
C PRO A 311 29.89 -27.61 -3.44
N PRO A 312 29.13 -26.52 -3.56
CA PRO A 312 27.79 -26.51 -4.16
C PRO A 312 27.78 -27.04 -5.60
N SER A 313 26.78 -27.85 -5.94
CA SER A 313 26.46 -28.23 -7.32
C SER A 313 25.68 -27.14 -8.07
N ASN A 314 25.60 -27.23 -9.40
CA ASN A 314 24.86 -26.25 -10.21
C ASN A 314 23.36 -26.25 -9.90
N ASP A 315 22.75 -27.43 -9.66
CA ASP A 315 21.32 -27.54 -9.35
C ASP A 315 20.97 -26.88 -7.99
N GLU A 316 21.89 -27.00 -7.03
CA GLU A 316 21.80 -26.36 -5.72
C GLU A 316 21.92 -24.83 -5.80
N LEU A 317 22.85 -24.34 -6.64
CA LEU A 317 22.97 -22.91 -6.94
C LEU A 317 21.70 -22.37 -7.61
N ASP A 318 21.14 -23.11 -8.56
CA ASP A 318 19.88 -22.74 -9.22
C ASP A 318 18.72 -22.62 -8.23
N SER A 319 18.68 -23.46 -7.18
CA SER A 319 17.69 -23.33 -6.11
C SER A 319 17.85 -22.03 -5.32
N ILE A 320 19.08 -21.62 -5.01
CA ILE A 320 19.36 -20.34 -4.33
C ILE A 320 18.92 -19.16 -5.22
N ILE A 321 19.29 -19.20 -6.50
CA ILE A 321 18.97 -18.14 -7.47
C ILE A 321 17.46 -18.01 -7.70
N LYS A 322 16.74 -19.14 -7.79
CA LYS A 322 15.27 -19.15 -7.88
C LYS A 322 14.61 -18.48 -6.68
N THR A 323 15.12 -18.73 -5.47
CA THR A 323 14.62 -18.08 -4.25
C THR A 323 14.93 -16.59 -4.23
N ILE A 324 16.13 -16.17 -4.64
CA ILE A 324 16.47 -14.73 -4.76
C ILE A 324 15.52 -14.04 -5.76
N ALA A 325 15.31 -14.64 -6.93
CA ALA A 325 14.42 -14.10 -7.95
C ALA A 325 12.97 -14.02 -7.48
N SER A 326 12.47 -15.04 -6.77
CA SER A 326 11.09 -15.04 -6.25
C SER A 326 10.87 -13.96 -5.18
N GLU A 327 11.83 -13.75 -4.28
CA GLU A 327 11.74 -12.69 -3.26
C GLU A 327 11.73 -11.29 -3.89
N PHE A 328 12.55 -11.05 -4.92
CA PHE A 328 12.50 -9.77 -5.67
C PHE A 328 11.19 -9.58 -6.43
N ASN A 329 10.69 -10.61 -7.09
CA ASN A 329 9.43 -10.54 -7.84
C ASN A 329 8.27 -10.16 -6.91
N VAL A 330 8.22 -10.76 -5.72
CA VAL A 330 7.19 -10.45 -4.72
C VAL A 330 7.38 -9.04 -4.14
N ALA A 331 8.62 -8.57 -3.96
CA ALA A 331 8.93 -7.25 -3.42
C ALA A 331 8.74 -6.09 -4.42
N SER A 332 8.68 -6.39 -5.71
CA SER A 332 8.58 -5.40 -6.81
C SER A 332 7.35 -4.48 -6.74
N VAL A 333 6.38 -4.81 -5.89
CA VAL A 333 5.16 -4.02 -5.62
C VAL A 333 5.46 -2.65 -4.98
N ASP A 334 6.60 -2.49 -4.30
CA ASP A 334 7.00 -1.24 -3.65
C ASP A 334 8.54 -1.06 -3.65
N PRO A 335 9.05 0.14 -3.98
CA PRO A 335 10.49 0.42 -3.99
C PRO A 335 11.19 0.25 -2.63
N ASN A 336 10.54 0.64 -1.52
CA ASN A 336 11.14 0.54 -0.19
C ASN A 336 11.23 -0.93 0.25
N LEU A 337 10.18 -1.71 -0.04
CA LEU A 337 10.20 -3.15 0.19
C LEU A 337 11.26 -3.85 -0.66
N SER A 338 11.40 -3.48 -1.93
CA SER A 338 12.46 -3.98 -2.83
C SER A 338 13.87 -3.71 -2.27
N LEU A 339 14.10 -2.51 -1.72
CA LEU A 339 15.35 -2.16 -1.05
C LEU A 339 15.57 -2.98 0.23
N ALA A 340 14.53 -3.18 1.04
CA ALA A 340 14.62 -4.00 2.24
C ALA A 340 14.94 -5.47 1.93
N VAL A 341 14.32 -6.04 0.89
CA VAL A 341 14.61 -7.40 0.39
C VAL A 341 16.02 -7.46 -0.22
N ALA A 342 16.48 -6.43 -0.93
CA ALA A 342 17.85 -6.36 -1.43
C ALA A 342 18.89 -6.45 -0.30
N ARG A 343 18.62 -5.83 0.87
CA ARG A 343 19.48 -5.96 2.05
C ARG A 343 19.49 -7.40 2.61
N ASN A 344 18.36 -8.12 2.57
CA ASN A 344 18.32 -9.53 2.94
C ASN A 344 19.09 -10.42 1.96
N VAL A 345 18.97 -10.15 0.66
CA VAL A 345 19.74 -10.83 -0.39
C VAL A 345 21.24 -10.57 -0.21
N ALA A 346 21.64 -9.32 0.09
CA ALA A 346 23.02 -8.98 0.40
C ALA A 346 23.58 -9.80 1.58
N LYS A 347 22.82 -9.93 2.67
CA LYS A 347 23.18 -10.81 3.80
C LYS A 347 23.30 -12.28 3.39
N THR A 348 22.48 -12.72 2.45
CA THR A 348 22.48 -14.10 1.93
C THR A 348 23.72 -14.38 1.08
N ILE A 349 24.11 -13.43 0.22
CA ILE A 349 25.35 -13.48 -0.55
C ILE A 349 26.56 -13.49 0.39
N GLN A 350 26.55 -12.65 1.43
CA GLN A 350 27.58 -12.64 2.47
C GLN A 350 27.68 -13.99 3.19
N LEU A 351 26.55 -14.57 3.60
CA LEU A 351 26.51 -15.88 4.25
C LEU A 351 27.10 -16.97 3.33
N PHE A 352 26.71 -16.97 2.05
CA PHE A 352 27.26 -17.90 1.06
C PHE A 352 28.78 -17.72 0.91
N GLY A 353 29.26 -16.48 0.86
CA GLY A 353 30.69 -16.15 0.80
C GLY A 353 31.47 -16.67 2.01
N VAL A 354 30.97 -16.41 3.23
CA VAL A 354 31.60 -16.87 4.47
C VAL A 354 31.66 -18.40 4.54
N LYS A 355 30.57 -19.08 4.18
CA LYS A 355 30.54 -20.55 4.16
C LYS A 355 31.46 -21.14 3.08
N SER A 356 31.55 -20.48 1.93
CA SER A 356 32.48 -20.86 0.86
C SER A 356 33.94 -20.70 1.31
N GLU A 357 34.27 -19.61 2.01
CA GLU A 357 35.61 -19.38 2.57
C GLU A 357 36.00 -20.48 3.58
N GLN A 358 35.06 -20.94 4.41
CA GLN A 358 35.28 -22.04 5.35
C GLN A 358 35.59 -23.40 4.67
N LEU A 359 35.21 -23.58 3.40
CA LEU A 359 35.55 -24.79 2.63
C LEU A 359 36.96 -24.75 2.03
N LEU A 360 37.60 -23.59 2.00
CA LEU A 360 38.91 -23.43 1.38
C LEU A 360 39.98 -24.19 2.18
N SER A 361 40.80 -24.93 1.45
CA SER A 361 42.01 -25.54 1.99
C SER A 361 43.14 -24.52 1.90
N THR A 362 43.81 -24.24 3.01
CA THR A 362 44.92 -23.26 3.11
C THR A 362 46.25 -23.88 3.55
N GLN A 363 46.27 -25.19 3.81
CA GLN A 363 47.41 -25.93 4.32
C GLN A 363 48.24 -26.57 3.19
N GLY A 364 49.16 -27.49 3.51
CA GLY A 364 50.11 -28.11 2.56
C GLY A 364 49.47 -28.67 1.28
N ASP A 365 48.26 -29.22 1.38
CA ASP A 365 47.48 -29.71 0.24
C ASP A 365 47.12 -28.60 -0.76
N ALA A 366 46.97 -27.35 -0.31
CA ALA A 366 46.69 -26.22 -1.20
C ALA A 366 47.96 -25.72 -1.88
N SER A 367 49.10 -25.72 -1.19
CA SER A 367 50.35 -25.10 -1.63
C SER A 367 51.30 -26.02 -2.40
N GLN A 368 50.96 -27.31 -2.60
CA GLN A 368 51.81 -28.23 -3.34
C GLN A 368 51.98 -27.76 -4.79
N VAL A 369 53.23 -27.59 -5.21
CA VAL A 369 53.60 -27.08 -6.56
C VAL A 369 54.06 -28.20 -7.51
N ILE A 370 54.36 -29.38 -6.96
CA ILE A 370 55.02 -30.47 -7.68
C ILE A 370 54.06 -31.66 -7.73
N GLY A 371 53.47 -31.96 -8.89
CA GLY A 371 52.60 -33.12 -9.10
C GLY A 371 51.17 -32.79 -9.60
N PRO A 372 50.31 -33.81 -9.82
CA PRO A 372 48.92 -33.60 -10.22
C PRO A 372 48.12 -32.87 -9.12
N LEU A 373 47.05 -32.16 -9.50
CA LEU A 373 46.24 -31.38 -8.55
C LEU A 373 45.86 -32.21 -7.32
N THR A 374 46.03 -31.62 -6.13
CA THR A 374 45.58 -32.24 -4.88
C THR A 374 44.06 -32.16 -4.74
N GLU A 375 43.48 -32.91 -3.81
CA GLU A 375 42.06 -32.78 -3.47
C GLU A 375 41.71 -31.41 -2.89
N GLY A 376 42.63 -30.79 -2.14
CA GLY A 376 42.47 -29.43 -1.63
C GLY A 376 42.44 -28.38 -2.74
N GLN A 377 43.31 -28.50 -3.74
CA GLN A 377 43.32 -27.61 -4.91
C GLN A 377 42.07 -27.80 -5.78
N ARG A 378 41.64 -29.04 -6.02
CA ARG A 378 40.38 -29.32 -6.72
C ARG A 378 39.17 -28.73 -5.99
N ARG A 379 39.13 -28.83 -4.66
CA ARG A 379 38.08 -28.23 -3.83
C ARG A 379 38.07 -26.70 -3.95
N ASN A 380 39.23 -26.06 -3.82
CA ASN A 380 39.34 -24.60 -3.93
C ASN A 380 38.84 -24.11 -5.30
N VAL A 381 39.21 -24.78 -6.41
CA VAL A 381 38.72 -24.45 -7.75
C VAL A 381 37.20 -24.57 -7.84
N ALA A 382 36.64 -25.66 -7.31
CA ALA A 382 35.20 -25.87 -7.35
C ALA A 382 34.43 -24.83 -6.50
N VAL A 383 34.95 -24.45 -5.32
CA VAL A 383 34.39 -23.37 -4.50
C VAL A 383 34.42 -22.04 -5.25
N VAL A 384 35.56 -21.70 -5.85
CA VAL A 384 35.73 -20.46 -6.64
C VAL A 384 34.77 -20.44 -7.84
N ASN A 385 34.61 -21.55 -8.55
CA ASN A 385 33.66 -21.68 -9.64
C ASN A 385 32.22 -21.49 -9.15
N SER A 386 31.85 -22.08 -8.00
CA SER A 386 30.50 -21.90 -7.43
C SER A 386 30.19 -20.45 -7.06
N LEU A 387 31.18 -19.72 -6.51
CA LEU A 387 31.08 -18.29 -6.23
C LEU A 387 30.92 -17.47 -7.51
N TYR A 388 31.68 -17.80 -8.56
CA TYR A 388 31.55 -17.11 -9.85
C TYR A 388 30.20 -17.36 -10.52
N THR A 389 29.71 -18.60 -10.49
CA THR A 389 28.38 -18.95 -11.00
C THR A 389 27.30 -18.18 -10.25
N LEU A 390 27.40 -18.09 -8.92
CA LEU A 390 26.48 -17.27 -8.11
C LEU A 390 26.54 -15.79 -8.53
N TYR A 391 27.75 -15.22 -8.68
CA TYR A 391 27.96 -13.84 -9.14
C TYR A 391 27.24 -13.56 -10.46
N GLN A 392 27.52 -14.38 -11.48
CA GLN A 392 26.94 -14.22 -12.82
C GLN A 392 25.41 -14.37 -12.80
N SER A 393 24.90 -15.35 -12.06
CA SER A 393 23.47 -15.60 -11.95
C SER A 393 22.74 -14.48 -11.20
N VAL A 394 23.31 -13.93 -10.13
CA VAL A 394 22.73 -12.77 -9.43
C VAL A 394 22.72 -11.54 -10.34
N LEU A 395 23.81 -11.24 -11.06
CA LEU A 395 23.81 -10.14 -12.04
C LEU A 395 22.75 -10.31 -13.13
N LYS A 396 22.56 -11.55 -13.60
CA LYS A 396 21.49 -11.86 -14.56
C LYS A 396 20.11 -11.58 -13.98
N VAL A 397 19.85 -11.94 -12.72
CA VAL A 397 18.59 -11.59 -12.03
C VAL A 397 18.41 -10.08 -12.00
N LEU A 398 19.43 -9.30 -11.62
CA LEU A 398 19.36 -7.84 -11.61
C LEU A 398 19.02 -7.25 -12.98
N SER A 399 19.65 -7.76 -14.05
CA SER A 399 19.36 -7.31 -15.42
C SER A 399 17.96 -7.65 -15.91
N THR A 400 17.34 -8.70 -15.35
CA THR A 400 15.99 -9.13 -15.73
C THR A 400 14.91 -8.29 -15.02
N LEU A 401 15.24 -7.69 -13.88
CA LEU A 401 14.34 -6.86 -13.11
C LEU A 401 14.37 -5.41 -13.65
N SER A 402 13.40 -5.06 -14.49
CA SER A 402 13.32 -3.75 -15.14
C SER A 402 13.00 -2.56 -14.21
N SER A 403 12.58 -2.82 -12.97
CA SER A 403 12.06 -1.80 -12.04
C SER A 403 12.76 -1.75 -10.67
N LEU A 404 13.98 -2.28 -10.56
CA LEU A 404 14.71 -2.28 -9.29
C LEU A 404 15.27 -0.89 -8.95
N PRO A 405 15.09 -0.37 -7.72
CA PRO A 405 15.67 0.90 -7.31
C PRO A 405 17.20 0.89 -7.36
N LEU A 406 17.83 2.00 -7.77
CA LEU A 406 19.30 2.13 -7.85
C LEU A 406 20.01 1.78 -6.53
N ALA A 407 19.47 2.23 -5.40
CA ALA A 407 20.02 1.92 -4.08
C ALA A 407 20.00 0.41 -3.77
N ALA A 408 18.99 -0.31 -4.25
CA ALA A 408 18.87 -1.76 -4.10
C ALA A 408 19.90 -2.48 -4.97
N GLU A 409 20.07 -2.05 -6.23
CA GLU A 409 21.10 -2.56 -7.12
C GLU A 409 22.51 -2.36 -6.54
N GLN A 410 22.82 -1.15 -6.06
CA GLN A 410 24.11 -0.83 -5.43
C GLN A 410 24.36 -1.70 -4.20
N THR A 411 23.36 -1.90 -3.34
CA THR A 411 23.47 -2.77 -2.16
C THR A 411 23.92 -4.19 -2.53
N ILE A 412 23.39 -4.73 -3.62
CA ILE A 412 23.71 -6.08 -4.09
C ILE A 412 25.08 -6.11 -4.75
N ARG A 413 25.42 -5.10 -5.57
CA ARG A 413 26.75 -4.98 -6.18
C ARG A 413 27.85 -4.92 -5.13
N THR A 414 27.68 -4.13 -4.07
CA THR A 414 28.62 -4.10 -2.94
C THR A 414 28.69 -5.45 -2.22
N ALA A 415 27.57 -6.15 -2.04
CA ALA A 415 27.57 -7.47 -1.42
C ALA A 415 28.32 -8.53 -2.26
N LEU A 416 28.27 -8.41 -3.59
CA LEU A 416 29.01 -9.26 -4.51
C LEU A 416 30.53 -9.06 -4.39
N GLU A 417 31.01 -7.95 -3.83
CA GLU A 417 32.45 -7.74 -3.61
C GLU A 417 33.07 -8.76 -2.66
N VAL A 418 32.27 -9.39 -1.79
CA VAL A 418 32.71 -10.49 -0.92
C VAL A 418 33.35 -11.62 -1.70
N ILE A 419 32.95 -11.81 -2.96
CA ILE A 419 33.45 -12.86 -3.83
C ILE A 419 34.93 -12.62 -4.18
N TYR A 420 35.42 -11.37 -4.23
CA TYR A 420 36.80 -11.06 -4.58
C TYR A 420 37.83 -11.59 -3.58
N ARG A 421 37.49 -11.73 -2.29
CA ARG A 421 38.42 -12.20 -1.26
C ARG A 421 38.86 -13.66 -1.48
N PRO A 422 37.94 -14.63 -1.61
CA PRO A 422 38.29 -16.01 -1.99
C PRO A 422 39.09 -16.09 -3.29
N PHE A 423 38.81 -15.23 -4.27
CA PHE A 423 39.59 -15.15 -5.51
C PHE A 423 41.05 -14.75 -5.25
N GLN A 424 41.30 -13.74 -4.43
CA GLN A 424 42.66 -13.31 -4.09
C GLN A 424 43.45 -14.40 -3.33
N LEU A 425 42.80 -15.09 -2.39
CA LEU A 425 43.39 -16.19 -1.62
C LEU A 425 43.81 -17.36 -2.53
N CYS A 426 42.95 -17.74 -3.48
CA CYS A 426 43.24 -18.82 -4.43
C CYS A 426 44.24 -18.40 -5.50
N TYR A 427 44.24 -17.13 -5.94
CA TYR A 427 45.17 -16.61 -6.95
C TYR A 427 46.62 -16.73 -6.50
N PHE A 428 46.90 -16.38 -5.24
CA PHE A 428 48.24 -16.49 -4.66
C PHE A 428 48.77 -17.93 -4.66
N VAL A 429 47.86 -18.90 -4.50
CA VAL A 429 48.18 -20.34 -4.53
C VAL A 429 48.37 -20.85 -5.97
N PHE A 430 47.58 -20.37 -6.94
CA PHE A 430 47.62 -20.82 -8.34
C PHE A 430 48.72 -20.16 -9.19
N CYS A 431 49.10 -18.91 -8.93
CA CYS A 431 50.20 -18.26 -9.64
C CYS A 431 51.55 -18.96 -9.42
N ILE A 432 51.70 -19.73 -8.35
CA ILE A 432 52.89 -20.56 -8.12
C ILE A 432 52.93 -21.78 -9.07
N HIS A 433 51.78 -22.25 -9.57
CA HIS A 433 51.65 -23.37 -10.53
C HIS A 433 51.62 -22.92 -12.01
N GLY A 434 51.28 -21.65 -12.27
CA GLY A 434 51.03 -21.10 -13.60
C GLY A 434 52.25 -20.96 -14.53
N SER A 435 53.45 -21.36 -14.11
CA SER A 435 54.62 -21.41 -14.99
C SER A 435 54.66 -22.65 -15.90
N GLU A 436 53.84 -23.70 -15.68
CA GLU A 436 53.99 -24.96 -16.45
C GLU A 436 52.74 -25.60 -17.09
N GLN A 437 51.50 -25.19 -16.80
CA GLN A 437 50.33 -25.74 -17.53
C GLN A 437 49.33 -24.66 -17.96
N LYS A 438 49.39 -24.33 -19.26
CA LYS A 438 48.68 -23.20 -19.87
C LYS A 438 47.34 -23.53 -20.52
N GLU A 439 46.82 -24.76 -20.47
CA GLU A 439 45.80 -25.15 -21.46
C GLU A 439 44.38 -25.50 -21.01
N HIS A 440 44.04 -25.70 -19.72
CA HIS A 440 42.70 -26.29 -19.44
C HIS A 440 41.86 -25.79 -18.26
N SER A 441 42.08 -24.60 -17.69
CA SER A 441 41.26 -24.17 -16.54
C SER A 441 40.41 -22.93 -16.79
N THR A 442 39.09 -23.11 -16.73
CA THR A 442 38.05 -22.06 -16.66
C THR A 442 38.39 -20.96 -15.63
N THR A 443 39.18 -21.31 -14.61
CA THR A 443 39.76 -20.42 -13.61
C THR A 443 40.53 -19.23 -14.22
N PHE A 444 41.27 -19.42 -15.32
CA PHE A 444 42.00 -18.33 -16.00
C PHE A 444 41.06 -17.31 -16.64
N SER A 445 39.95 -17.78 -17.22
CA SER A 445 38.91 -16.91 -17.80
C SER A 445 38.22 -16.06 -16.73
N VAL A 446 38.04 -16.61 -15.52
CA VAL A 446 37.44 -15.90 -14.37
C VAL A 446 38.38 -14.81 -13.82
N TYR A 447 39.68 -15.09 -13.69
CA TYR A 447 40.66 -14.07 -13.27
C TYR A 447 40.82 -12.94 -14.29
N ALA A 448 40.77 -13.27 -15.60
CA ALA A 448 40.82 -12.28 -16.68
C ALA A 448 39.56 -11.39 -16.72
N SER A 449 38.37 -11.95 -16.44
CA SER A 449 37.10 -11.19 -16.46
C SER A 449 36.86 -10.33 -15.21
N LEU A 450 37.58 -10.58 -14.10
CA LEU A 450 37.55 -9.75 -12.89
C LEU A 450 38.65 -8.67 -12.85
N GLY A 451 39.44 -8.51 -13.92
CA GLY A 451 40.49 -7.48 -13.99
C GLY A 451 41.69 -7.69 -13.05
N LEU A 452 41.90 -8.92 -12.56
CA LEU A 452 43.01 -9.29 -11.68
C LEU A 452 44.28 -9.70 -12.43
N PHE A 453 44.27 -9.63 -13.77
CA PHE A 453 45.45 -9.71 -14.60
C PHE A 453 45.89 -8.29 -15.00
N VAL A 454 47.13 -7.93 -14.63
CA VAL A 454 47.92 -6.90 -15.32
C VAL A 454 48.89 -7.61 -16.25
#